data_AF-A0A7C7RGU0-F1
#
_entry.id   AF-A0A7C7RGU0-F1
#
_cell.length_a   1.000
_cell.length_b   1.000
_cell.length_c   1.000
_cell.angle_alpha   90.00
_cell.angle_beta   90.00
_cell.angle_gamma   90.00
#
_symmetry.space_group_name_H-M   'P 1'
#
loop_
_entity.id
_entity.type
_entity.pdbx_description
1 polymer ?
#
loop_
_entity_poly.entity_id
_entity_poly.type
_entity_poly.pdbx_seq_one_letter_code
_entity_poly.pdbx_strand_id
1 'polypeptide(L)'
;MYRGFEAGVVTEVNFDEDKKTITAHINVDPKAEFILREGTRFWVVKHHVSINDVRNLDTLIKGSYIAFEPGDGIYLDYFVAEEAPKAKKIRRPGKYFSLLAENSSSFSIAAPVIYRKLQVGEITDFELEPDGKKIRAEIFIEEKYSHLIKTTSIFWKAGGLKIDASLDGIKIESETVTTMLAGGISFTSPDLQKSPNATEHQIFNVHESFHDAIKCSPVLQDHGITVQLQAASAKSVTIGSPILYKHIEVGTVTDIILEENGQNLLLDIFIKNKYAHLLQTSSLFYNISGITVEGGLSGIRLETGSLKTIIAGGIAFFTPETGPQASKGEQYILYDSRQDALDIDKTLISLTFTKPHGLKEGVAINYQGITIGNVLEVTFNAAMDAVICSTLIEKKAAKLFTSDTKIWLVSPEVSLAGVNNLETIISGSYIMLIPGHGAPTTTLTALDAPPTLDKVDNGLNIILETKHLGSLNKNSPLYFRQVEIGRVTGSRLSPMAQKVWVHVNINSPYDRLIRSNSKFWNSSGINVKAGLFSGVKITTESLETIMVGGLSLATPEGEEMGSKVANGHHFILHDELKECWLEWQPQISL
;
A
#
# COMPACT_ATOMS: atom_id res chain seq x y z
N MET A 1 -0.43 8.62 -75.51
CA MET A 1 -1.20 9.69 -74.83
C MET A 1 -0.44 11.00 -74.91
N TYR A 2 -1.09 12.09 -75.29
CA TYR A 2 -0.52 13.44 -75.27
C TYR A 2 -1.50 14.42 -74.65
N ARG A 3 -1.04 15.14 -73.62
CA ARG A 3 -1.87 16.09 -72.85
C ARG A 3 -3.23 15.50 -72.40
N GLY A 4 -3.24 14.21 -72.07
CA GLY A 4 -4.45 13.49 -71.63
C GLY A 4 -5.34 12.92 -72.73
N PHE A 5 -5.01 13.13 -74.01
CA PHE A 5 -5.75 12.57 -75.15
C PHE A 5 -5.09 11.30 -75.70
N GLU A 6 -5.92 10.34 -76.10
CA GLU A 6 -5.50 9.12 -76.79
C GLU A 6 -5.16 9.44 -78.24
N ALA A 7 -3.98 8.99 -78.67
CA ALA A 7 -3.43 9.27 -79.99
C ALA A 7 -3.18 7.98 -80.80
N GLY A 8 -3.42 6.82 -80.19
CA GLY A 8 -3.11 5.52 -80.74
C GLY A 8 -3.17 4.44 -79.67
N VAL A 9 -3.25 3.19 -80.12
CA VAL A 9 -3.40 2.00 -79.28
C VAL A 9 -2.28 1.02 -79.60
N VAL A 10 -1.66 0.45 -78.57
CA VAL A 10 -0.71 -0.66 -78.73
C VAL A 10 -1.50 -1.89 -79.17
N THR A 11 -1.20 -2.40 -80.36
CA THR A 11 -1.89 -3.56 -80.94
C THR A 11 -1.15 -4.87 -80.70
N GLU A 12 0.18 -4.81 -80.59
CA GLU A 12 1.02 -6.00 -80.43
C GLU A 12 2.27 -5.66 -79.62
N VAL A 13 2.76 -6.62 -78.84
CA VAL A 13 3.99 -6.50 -78.06
C VAL A 13 4.78 -7.78 -78.23
N ASN A 14 5.97 -7.67 -78.80
CA ASN A 14 6.85 -8.79 -79.08
C ASN A 14 8.16 -8.65 -78.30
N PHE A 15 8.68 -9.78 -77.83
CA PHE A 15 10.04 -9.85 -77.28
C PHE A 15 11.00 -10.12 -78.44
N ASP A 16 12.03 -9.30 -78.56
CA ASP A 16 13.08 -9.53 -79.56
C ASP A 16 13.96 -10.73 -79.17
N GLU A 17 14.72 -11.27 -80.14
CA GLU A 17 15.51 -12.50 -79.97
C GLU A 17 16.52 -12.43 -78.80
N ASP A 18 16.94 -11.22 -78.42
CA ASP A 18 17.85 -10.96 -77.30
C ASP A 18 17.19 -11.11 -75.91
N LYS A 19 15.86 -11.26 -75.85
CA LYS A 19 15.00 -11.31 -74.65
C LYS A 19 15.17 -10.13 -73.69
N LYS A 20 15.80 -9.05 -74.13
CA LYS A 20 16.07 -7.84 -73.35
C LYS A 20 15.37 -6.62 -73.93
N THR A 21 15.04 -6.67 -75.22
CA THR A 21 14.34 -5.60 -75.93
C THR A 21 12.90 -6.03 -76.19
N ILE A 22 11.98 -5.07 -76.05
CA ILE A 22 10.55 -5.26 -76.30
C ILE A 22 10.14 -4.27 -77.37
N THR A 23 9.61 -4.77 -78.47
CA THR A 23 9.06 -3.94 -79.54
C THR A 23 7.54 -3.92 -79.43
N ALA A 24 6.97 -2.72 -79.31
CA ALA A 24 5.53 -2.50 -79.28
C ALA A 24 5.06 -1.92 -80.62
N HIS A 25 4.10 -2.58 -81.27
CA HIS A 25 3.45 -2.05 -82.46
C HIS A 25 2.24 -1.21 -82.04
N ILE A 26 2.18 0.03 -82.53
CA ILE A 26 1.17 1.01 -82.16
C ILE A 26 0.39 1.39 -83.41
N ASN A 27 -0.93 1.20 -83.35
CA ASN A 27 -1.83 1.76 -84.35
C ASN A 27 -2.14 3.21 -83.96
N VAL A 28 -1.60 4.16 -84.72
CA VAL A 28 -1.71 5.60 -84.46
C VAL A 28 -2.96 6.16 -85.17
N ASP A 29 -3.72 7.01 -84.49
CA ASP A 29 -4.84 7.72 -85.13
C ASP A 29 -4.29 8.59 -86.28
N PRO A 30 -4.88 8.58 -87.48
CA PRO A 30 -4.42 9.44 -88.59
C PRO A 30 -4.31 10.93 -88.22
N LYS A 31 -5.12 11.42 -87.26
CA LYS A 31 -5.03 12.80 -86.75
C LYS A 31 -3.79 13.05 -85.90
N ALA A 32 -3.15 11.99 -85.42
CA ALA A 32 -1.94 12.01 -84.62
C ALA A 32 -0.68 11.69 -85.44
N GLU A 33 -0.74 11.58 -86.77
CA GLU A 33 0.43 11.34 -87.63
C GLU A 33 1.57 12.36 -87.41
N PHE A 34 1.24 13.57 -86.95
CA PHE A 34 2.23 14.60 -86.63
C PHE A 34 3.28 14.20 -85.58
N ILE A 35 3.04 13.12 -84.84
CA ILE A 35 3.96 12.58 -83.82
C ILE A 35 5.01 11.64 -84.43
N LEU A 36 4.84 11.26 -85.69
CA LEU A 36 5.73 10.36 -86.41
C LEU A 36 6.83 11.18 -87.09
N ARG A 37 7.64 11.85 -86.27
CA ARG A 37 8.73 12.75 -86.68
C ARG A 37 10.02 12.40 -85.96
N GLU A 38 11.16 12.54 -86.64
CA GLU A 38 12.49 12.25 -86.10
C GLU A 38 12.75 12.87 -84.70
N GLY A 39 12.31 14.10 -84.46
CA GLY A 39 12.47 14.76 -83.16
C GLY A 39 11.47 14.33 -82.08
N THR A 40 10.53 13.43 -82.37
CA THR A 40 9.52 13.01 -81.40
C THR A 40 10.09 11.99 -80.43
N ARG A 41 9.92 12.26 -79.14
CA ARG A 41 10.41 11.40 -78.06
C ARG A 41 9.24 10.66 -77.43
N PHE A 42 9.42 9.36 -77.20
CA PHE A 42 8.42 8.50 -76.57
C PHE A 42 8.96 7.96 -75.24
N TRP A 43 8.10 7.78 -74.24
CA TRP A 43 8.46 7.12 -72.99
C TRP A 43 7.26 6.43 -72.36
N VAL A 44 7.51 5.39 -71.56
CA VAL A 44 6.47 4.68 -70.82
C VAL A 44 6.20 5.39 -69.50
N VAL A 45 4.95 5.78 -69.26
CA VAL A 45 4.49 6.30 -67.97
C VAL A 45 3.91 5.15 -67.16
N LYS A 46 4.58 4.84 -66.05
CA LYS A 46 4.10 3.89 -65.04
C LYS A 46 3.30 4.65 -64.00
N HIS A 47 2.08 4.21 -63.72
CA HIS A 47 1.29 4.77 -62.62
C HIS A 47 1.88 4.30 -61.28
N HIS A 48 2.15 5.25 -60.38
CA HIS A 48 2.45 4.95 -58.99
C HIS A 48 1.15 5.08 -58.20
N VAL A 49 0.77 4.03 -57.49
CA VAL A 49 -0.45 4.05 -56.66
C VAL A 49 -0.08 4.62 -55.29
N SER A 50 -0.65 5.77 -54.94
CA SER A 50 -0.61 6.31 -53.58
C SER A 50 -1.97 6.16 -52.91
N ILE A 51 -1.97 5.85 -51.61
CA ILE A 51 -3.19 5.72 -50.79
C ILE A 51 -4.01 7.03 -50.76
N ASN A 52 -3.40 8.17 -51.04
CA ASN A 52 -4.09 9.47 -51.08
C ASN A 52 -4.85 9.75 -52.40
N ASP A 53 -4.58 9.00 -53.48
CA ASP A 53 -5.21 9.19 -54.81
C ASP A 53 -6.47 8.32 -55.03
N VAL A 54 -6.88 7.55 -54.02
CA VAL A 54 -7.99 6.57 -54.11
C VAL A 54 -9.37 7.22 -54.30
N ARG A 55 -9.48 8.55 -54.31
CA ARG A 55 -10.74 9.25 -54.60
C ARG A 55 -11.16 9.17 -56.08
N ASN A 56 -10.25 8.81 -56.98
CA ASN A 56 -10.51 8.63 -58.40
C ASN A 56 -10.29 7.16 -58.81
N LEU A 57 -11.17 6.26 -58.34
CA LEU A 57 -11.08 4.82 -58.68
C LEU A 57 -11.13 4.54 -60.20
N ASP A 58 -11.67 5.47 -61.00
CA ASP A 58 -11.76 5.36 -62.45
C ASP A 58 -10.39 5.40 -63.17
N THR A 59 -9.33 5.88 -62.50
CA THR A 59 -7.96 5.94 -63.07
C THR A 59 -7.09 4.73 -62.73
N LEU A 60 -7.48 3.91 -61.74
CA LEU A 60 -6.71 2.75 -61.29
C LEU A 60 -6.72 1.57 -62.29
N ILE A 61 -7.66 1.57 -63.24
CA ILE A 61 -7.83 0.48 -64.22
C ILE A 61 -7.10 0.77 -65.54
N LYS A 62 -6.66 2.02 -65.77
CA LYS A 62 -5.89 2.36 -66.98
C LYS A 62 -4.44 2.01 -66.71
N GLY A 63 -3.97 0.88 -67.25
CA GLY A 63 -2.59 0.42 -67.13
C GLY A 63 -1.55 1.43 -67.60
N SER A 64 -0.27 1.04 -67.58
CA SER A 64 0.82 1.87 -68.12
C SER A 64 0.50 2.35 -69.53
N TYR A 65 0.84 3.59 -69.84
CA TYR A 65 0.63 4.16 -71.18
C TYR A 65 1.92 4.75 -71.73
N ILE A 66 2.01 4.82 -73.06
CA ILE A 66 3.13 5.49 -73.74
C ILE A 66 2.75 6.96 -73.92
N ALA A 67 3.59 7.86 -73.39
CA ALA A 67 3.51 9.28 -73.62
C ALA A 67 4.54 9.71 -74.67
N PHE A 68 4.33 10.88 -75.26
CA PHE A 68 5.28 11.44 -76.20
C PHE A 68 5.37 12.96 -76.11
N GLU A 69 6.47 13.50 -76.60
CA GLU A 69 6.69 14.92 -76.85
C GLU A 69 6.96 15.10 -78.35
N PRO A 70 6.05 15.74 -79.11
CA PRO A 70 6.24 15.98 -80.53
C PRO A 70 7.48 16.82 -80.77
N GLY A 71 8.27 16.41 -81.77
CA GLY A 71 9.37 17.21 -82.29
C GLY A 71 9.25 17.40 -83.80
N ASP A 72 10.12 18.25 -84.33
CA ASP A 72 10.23 18.49 -85.77
C ASP A 72 11.14 17.44 -86.44
N GLY A 73 11.11 17.36 -87.77
CA GLY A 73 11.99 16.49 -88.53
C GLY A 73 11.29 15.73 -89.66
N ILE A 74 12.00 14.77 -90.25
CA ILE A 74 11.43 13.89 -91.29
C ILE A 74 10.51 12.84 -90.67
N TYR A 75 9.64 12.23 -91.51
CA TYR A 75 8.76 11.15 -91.07
C TYR A 75 9.55 9.90 -90.67
N LEU A 76 9.21 9.30 -89.54
CA LEU A 76 9.71 8.00 -89.07
C LEU A 76 8.55 7.17 -88.52
N ASP A 77 8.61 5.86 -88.70
CA ASP A 77 7.64 4.88 -88.18
C ASP A 77 8.22 3.91 -87.15
N TYR A 78 9.48 4.12 -86.76
CA TYR A 78 10.19 3.34 -85.74
C TYR A 78 10.86 4.29 -84.72
N PHE A 79 10.67 4.01 -83.43
CA PHE A 79 11.14 4.85 -82.33
C PHE A 79 11.71 4.02 -81.19
N VAL A 80 12.78 4.51 -80.58
CA VAL A 80 13.32 3.97 -79.33
C VAL A 80 12.68 4.74 -78.17
N ALA A 81 11.98 4.03 -77.29
CA ALA A 81 11.42 4.66 -76.09
C ALA A 81 12.54 5.05 -75.11
N GLU A 82 12.49 6.28 -74.63
CA GLU A 82 13.42 6.85 -73.68
C GLU A 82 12.91 6.75 -72.24
N GLU A 83 13.78 7.04 -71.27
CA GLU A 83 13.35 7.28 -69.89
C GLU A 83 12.48 8.54 -69.81
N ALA A 84 11.42 8.47 -69.00
CA ALA A 84 10.51 9.59 -68.83
C ALA A 84 11.27 10.84 -68.39
N PRO A 85 11.08 12.01 -69.06
CA PRO A 85 11.70 13.24 -68.62
C PRO A 85 11.27 13.51 -67.18
N LYS A 86 12.23 13.76 -66.28
CA LYS A 86 11.94 14.16 -64.90
C LYS A 86 11.06 15.40 -64.98
N ALA A 87 9.76 15.25 -64.68
CA ALA A 87 8.82 16.35 -64.77
C ALA A 87 9.39 17.56 -64.00
N LYS A 88 9.33 18.76 -64.60
CA LYS A 88 9.55 20.00 -63.86
C LYS A 88 8.48 20.04 -62.76
N LYS A 89 8.83 19.54 -61.57
CA LYS A 89 7.98 19.62 -60.38
C LYS A 89 7.62 21.10 -60.22
N ILE A 90 6.33 21.43 -60.32
CA ILE A 90 5.83 22.74 -59.89
C ILE A 90 6.15 22.81 -58.40
N ARG A 91 7.24 23.48 -58.04
CA ARG A 91 7.68 23.58 -56.65
C ARG A 91 6.70 24.48 -55.91
N ARG A 92 5.86 23.86 -55.08
CA ARG A 92 5.08 24.58 -54.06
C ARG A 92 6.07 25.31 -53.15
N PRO A 93 5.83 26.58 -52.76
CA PRO A 93 6.74 27.31 -51.89
C PRO A 93 6.81 26.65 -50.51
N GLY A 94 8.03 26.43 -50.01
CA GLY A 94 8.31 25.80 -48.73
C GLY A 94 9.78 25.41 -48.61
N LYS A 95 10.10 24.66 -47.56
CA LYS A 95 11.47 24.27 -47.20
C LYS A 95 11.62 22.77 -47.11
N TYR A 96 12.82 22.28 -47.43
CA TYR A 96 13.17 20.87 -47.33
C TYR A 96 14.02 20.61 -46.09
N PHE A 97 13.83 19.46 -45.44
CA PHE A 97 14.64 19.00 -44.31
C PHE A 97 14.95 17.51 -44.47
N SER A 98 16.04 17.05 -43.83
CA SER A 98 16.45 15.65 -43.85
C SER A 98 16.08 14.96 -42.54
N LEU A 99 15.52 13.76 -42.64
CA LEU A 99 15.22 12.89 -41.51
C LEU A 99 16.08 11.63 -41.59
N LEU A 100 16.61 11.20 -40.46
CA LEU A 100 17.45 10.02 -40.34
C LEU A 100 16.74 9.00 -39.45
N ALA A 101 16.43 7.82 -39.99
CA ALA A 101 15.72 6.75 -39.28
C ALA A 101 16.44 5.40 -39.40
N GLU A 102 16.22 4.51 -38.44
CA GLU A 102 16.83 3.18 -38.46
C GLU A 102 16.16 2.22 -39.45
N ASN A 103 14.87 2.43 -39.77
CA ASN A 103 14.11 1.58 -40.70
C ASN A 103 12.99 2.36 -41.40
N SER A 104 12.47 1.80 -42.51
CA SER A 104 11.49 2.42 -43.41
C SER A 104 10.03 2.26 -42.99
N SER A 105 9.74 1.61 -41.85
CA SER A 105 8.39 1.08 -41.53
C SER A 105 7.28 2.13 -41.36
N SER A 106 7.59 3.43 -41.47
CA SER A 106 6.63 4.54 -41.48
C SER A 106 6.93 5.59 -42.55
N PHE A 107 7.84 5.29 -43.48
CA PHE A 107 8.25 6.16 -44.57
C PHE A 107 7.57 5.68 -45.86
N SER A 108 6.71 6.51 -46.42
CA SER A 108 6.16 6.34 -47.76
C SER A 108 6.23 7.68 -48.47
N ILE A 109 6.45 7.67 -49.79
CA ILE A 109 6.38 8.90 -50.58
C ILE A 109 4.97 9.48 -50.40
N ALA A 110 4.90 10.79 -50.17
CA ALA A 110 3.69 11.55 -49.83
C ALA A 110 3.06 11.23 -48.47
N ALA A 111 3.75 10.49 -47.59
CA ALA A 111 3.31 10.34 -46.21
C ALA A 111 3.32 11.71 -45.50
N PRO A 112 2.33 12.00 -44.64
CA PRO A 112 2.17 13.31 -44.04
C PRO A 112 3.24 13.60 -42.99
N VAL A 113 3.69 14.86 -42.95
CA VAL A 113 4.42 15.42 -41.81
C VAL A 113 3.45 16.21 -40.95
N ILE A 114 3.36 15.85 -39.67
CA ILE A 114 2.28 16.24 -38.76
C ILE A 114 2.84 17.06 -37.60
N TYR A 115 2.21 18.19 -37.31
CA TYR A 115 2.44 18.99 -36.12
C TYR A 115 1.13 19.16 -35.37
N ARG A 116 1.05 18.74 -34.10
CA ARG A 116 -0.18 18.82 -33.28
C ARG A 116 -1.43 18.31 -34.00
N LYS A 117 -1.32 17.16 -34.68
CA LYS A 117 -2.38 16.51 -35.48
C LYS A 117 -2.79 17.25 -36.76
N LEU A 118 -2.08 18.31 -37.14
CA LEU A 118 -2.27 19.01 -38.41
C LEU A 118 -1.17 18.61 -39.40
N GLN A 119 -1.56 18.25 -40.63
CA GLN A 119 -0.59 18.05 -41.71
C GLN A 119 0.02 19.39 -42.12
N VAL A 120 1.34 19.48 -42.06
CA VAL A 120 2.12 20.68 -42.39
C VAL A 120 3.11 20.45 -43.53
N GLY A 121 3.23 19.21 -43.99
CA GLY A 121 4.18 18.80 -45.02
C GLY A 121 3.98 17.36 -45.47
N GLU A 122 4.93 16.88 -46.26
CA GLU A 122 4.95 15.52 -46.80
C GLU A 122 6.38 15.01 -46.99
N ILE A 123 6.56 13.69 -46.94
CA ILE A 123 7.82 13.03 -47.32
C ILE A 123 7.92 13.04 -48.85
N THR A 124 8.99 13.62 -49.39
CA THR A 124 9.19 13.80 -50.84
C THR A 124 10.09 12.75 -51.46
N ASP A 125 11.04 12.24 -50.68
CA ASP A 125 12.00 11.23 -51.12
C ASP A 125 12.54 10.44 -49.92
N PHE A 126 13.11 9.26 -50.17
CA PHE A 126 13.93 8.56 -49.18
C PHE A 126 14.90 7.58 -49.84
N GLU A 127 16.08 7.46 -49.25
CA GLU A 127 17.15 6.58 -49.73
C GLU A 127 17.85 5.88 -48.55
N LEU A 128 18.45 4.72 -48.83
CA LEU A 128 19.33 4.05 -47.87
C LEU A 128 20.67 4.78 -47.84
N GLU A 129 21.15 5.14 -46.65
CA GLU A 129 22.47 5.75 -46.49
C GLU A 129 23.57 4.82 -47.02
N PRO A 130 24.72 5.35 -47.49
CA PRO A 130 25.80 4.55 -48.05
C PRO A 130 26.35 3.45 -47.12
N ASP A 131 26.19 3.60 -45.80
CA ASP A 131 26.60 2.62 -44.80
C ASP A 131 25.63 1.43 -44.65
N GLY A 132 24.46 1.51 -45.29
CA GLY A 132 23.40 0.50 -45.25
C GLY A 132 22.65 0.40 -43.91
N LYS A 133 22.91 1.30 -42.95
CA LYS A 133 22.37 1.19 -41.58
C LYS A 133 21.14 2.05 -41.35
N LYS A 134 21.01 3.16 -42.07
CA LYS A 134 19.95 4.15 -41.83
C LYS A 134 19.32 4.58 -43.14
N ILE A 135 18.08 5.05 -43.05
CA ILE A 135 17.36 5.65 -44.17
C ILE A 135 17.35 7.16 -43.97
N ARG A 136 17.76 7.88 -45.02
CA ARG A 136 17.63 9.32 -45.13
C ARG A 136 16.36 9.62 -45.90
N ALA A 137 15.39 10.25 -45.25
CA ALA A 137 14.20 10.75 -45.90
C ALA A 137 14.28 12.27 -46.06
N GLU A 138 13.80 12.77 -47.19
CA GLU A 138 13.60 14.20 -47.41
C GLU A 138 12.13 14.54 -47.14
N ILE A 139 11.93 15.57 -46.32
CA ILE A 139 10.59 16.11 -46.05
C ILE A 139 10.47 17.51 -46.60
N PHE A 140 9.31 17.80 -47.17
CA PHE A 140 8.89 19.14 -47.56
C PHE A 140 7.91 19.70 -46.53
N ILE A 141 8.15 20.92 -46.06
CA ILE A 141 7.25 21.67 -45.18
C ILE A 141 6.75 22.91 -45.91
N GLU A 142 5.44 23.14 -45.93
CA GLU A 142 4.86 24.31 -46.58
C GLU A 142 5.40 25.62 -45.97
N GLU A 143 5.56 26.66 -46.80
CA GLU A 143 6.19 27.93 -46.40
C GLU A 143 5.57 28.51 -45.11
N LYS A 144 4.24 28.51 -45.00
CA LYS A 144 3.49 29.02 -43.84
C LYS A 144 3.80 28.26 -42.53
N TYR A 145 4.30 27.04 -42.60
CA TYR A 145 4.63 26.21 -41.44
C TYR A 145 6.13 26.01 -41.22
N SER A 146 6.97 26.53 -42.12
CA SER A 146 8.43 26.39 -42.02
C SER A 146 9.02 26.91 -40.70
N HIS A 147 8.37 27.91 -40.09
CA HIS A 147 8.73 28.48 -38.79
C HIS A 147 8.53 27.54 -37.60
N LEU A 148 7.78 26.44 -37.78
CA LEU A 148 7.58 25.43 -36.75
C LEU A 148 8.81 24.54 -36.60
N ILE A 149 9.62 24.36 -37.65
CA ILE A 149 10.84 23.56 -37.57
C ILE A 149 11.95 24.40 -36.93
N LYS A 150 12.24 24.09 -35.67
CA LYS A 150 13.36 24.62 -34.90
C LYS A 150 14.55 23.68 -34.90
N THR A 151 15.74 24.19 -34.57
CA THR A 151 16.95 23.36 -34.40
C THR A 151 16.80 22.31 -33.30
N THR A 152 15.88 22.53 -32.35
CA THR A 152 15.54 21.63 -31.24
C THR A 152 14.35 20.71 -31.54
N SER A 153 13.86 20.68 -32.78
CA SER A 153 12.70 19.85 -33.13
C SER A 153 12.99 18.37 -32.99
N ILE A 154 12.02 17.65 -32.47
CA ILE A 154 12.09 16.22 -32.18
C ILE A 154 11.03 15.54 -33.03
N PHE A 155 11.45 14.59 -33.86
CA PHE A 155 10.61 13.86 -34.79
C PHE A 155 10.43 12.42 -34.32
N TRP A 156 9.24 11.85 -34.52
CA TRP A 156 8.96 10.44 -34.28
C TRP A 156 8.03 9.89 -35.36
N LYS A 157 8.05 8.58 -35.54
CA LYS A 157 7.13 7.90 -36.45
C LYS A 157 5.69 8.04 -35.98
N ALA A 158 4.82 8.46 -36.89
CA ALA A 158 3.40 8.59 -36.66
C ALA A 158 2.66 7.58 -37.54
N GLY A 159 1.76 6.81 -36.94
CA GLY A 159 1.08 5.70 -37.61
C GLY A 159 1.47 4.34 -37.04
N GLY A 160 0.71 3.32 -37.44
CA GLY A 160 0.67 2.03 -36.75
C GLY A 160 -0.46 1.98 -35.71
N LEU A 161 -1.17 0.85 -35.67
CA LEU A 161 -2.20 0.59 -34.66
C LEU A 161 -1.51 0.14 -33.37
N LYS A 162 -1.40 1.04 -32.38
CA LYS A 162 -0.97 0.66 -31.04
C LYS A 162 -2.20 0.33 -30.20
N ILE A 163 -2.38 -0.95 -29.90
CA ILE A 163 -3.43 -1.43 -29.00
C ILE A 163 -2.81 -1.55 -27.61
N ASP A 164 -2.99 -0.53 -26.78
CA ASP A 164 -2.67 -0.61 -25.35
C ASP A 164 -3.85 -1.31 -24.65
N ALA A 165 -3.75 -2.65 -24.58
CA ALA A 165 -4.69 -3.48 -23.84
C ALA A 165 -4.38 -3.39 -22.34
N SER A 166 -5.03 -2.44 -21.66
CA SER A 166 -4.95 -2.28 -20.21
C SER A 166 -6.25 -2.69 -19.54
N LEU A 167 -6.22 -2.82 -18.22
CA LEU A 167 -7.38 -3.21 -17.42
C LEU A 167 -8.35 -2.05 -17.18
N ASP A 168 -7.92 -0.82 -17.51
CA ASP A 168 -8.76 0.37 -17.61
C ASP A 168 -9.59 0.38 -18.92
N GLY A 169 -9.42 -0.65 -19.77
CA GLY A 169 -10.07 -0.81 -21.07
C GLY A 169 -9.07 -0.83 -22.23
N ILE A 170 -9.57 -1.10 -23.43
CA ILE A 170 -8.80 -0.96 -24.67
C ILE A 170 -8.70 0.53 -24.98
N LYS A 171 -7.54 1.13 -24.70
CA LYS A 171 -7.27 2.52 -25.08
C LYS A 171 -6.72 2.53 -26.50
N ILE A 172 -7.54 2.96 -27.45
CA ILE A 172 -7.12 3.15 -28.83
C ILE A 172 -6.68 4.61 -28.98
N GLU A 173 -5.37 4.85 -28.92
CA GLU A 173 -4.81 6.14 -29.32
C GLU A 173 -4.68 6.16 -30.85
N SER A 174 -5.71 6.63 -31.54
CA SER A 174 -5.68 6.73 -33.00
C SER A 174 -5.11 8.09 -33.45
N GLU A 175 -4.06 8.05 -34.27
CA GLU A 175 -3.81 9.12 -35.24
C GLU A 175 -4.96 9.17 -36.28
N THR A 176 -4.89 10.07 -37.26
CA THR A 176 -5.89 10.05 -38.34
C THR A 176 -5.85 8.70 -39.08
N VAL A 177 -6.99 8.19 -39.54
CA VAL A 177 -7.08 6.91 -40.29
C VAL A 177 -6.09 6.88 -41.47
N THR A 178 -5.88 8.04 -42.11
CA THR A 178 -4.88 8.21 -43.18
C THR A 178 -3.45 7.97 -42.69
N THR A 179 -3.07 8.51 -41.53
CA THR A 179 -1.75 8.30 -40.90
C THR A 179 -1.54 6.85 -40.45
N MET A 180 -2.60 6.18 -40.00
CA MET A 180 -2.53 4.76 -39.62
C MET A 180 -2.26 3.84 -40.81
N LEU A 181 -2.74 4.19 -42.00
CA LEU A 181 -2.60 3.40 -43.22
C LEU A 181 -1.36 3.76 -44.05
N ALA A 182 -1.06 5.05 -44.19
CA ALA A 182 0.05 5.54 -45.00
C ALA A 182 1.38 5.70 -44.22
N GLY A 183 1.33 5.55 -42.89
CA GLY A 183 2.39 6.03 -42.02
C GLY A 183 2.47 7.56 -42.01
N GLY A 184 3.57 8.09 -41.51
CA GLY A 184 3.77 9.53 -41.34
C GLY A 184 4.85 9.84 -40.34
N ILE A 185 5.17 11.12 -40.22
CA ILE A 185 6.13 11.62 -39.25
C ILE A 185 5.47 12.73 -38.45
N SER A 186 5.43 12.58 -37.13
CA SER A 186 5.01 13.64 -36.23
C SER A 186 6.23 14.31 -35.62
N PHE A 187 6.09 15.59 -35.28
CA PHE A 187 7.14 16.29 -34.56
C PHE A 187 6.60 17.29 -33.55
N THR A 188 7.48 17.67 -32.64
CA THR A 188 7.30 18.80 -31.73
C THR A 188 8.58 19.63 -31.70
N SER A 189 8.45 20.87 -31.26
CA SER A 189 9.57 21.81 -31.16
C SER A 189 9.50 22.45 -29.78
N PRO A 190 10.28 21.94 -28.81
CA PRO A 190 10.38 22.54 -27.49
C PRO A 190 10.79 24.00 -27.58
N ASP A 191 10.22 24.84 -26.72
CA ASP A 191 10.52 26.28 -26.65
C ASP A 191 10.48 27.02 -28.00
N LEU A 192 9.38 26.84 -28.76
CA LEU A 192 9.16 27.43 -30.09
C LEU A 192 9.54 28.92 -30.23
N GLN A 193 9.43 29.70 -29.15
CA GLN A 193 9.80 31.12 -29.15
C GLN A 193 11.30 31.39 -28.93
N LYS A 194 12.02 30.51 -28.22
CA LYS A 194 13.44 30.71 -27.86
C LYS A 194 14.38 30.01 -28.83
N SER A 195 13.94 28.90 -29.44
CA SER A 195 14.80 28.11 -30.33
C SER A 195 14.91 28.75 -31.73
N PRO A 196 16.13 28.79 -32.31
CA PRO A 196 16.34 29.23 -33.68
C PRO A 196 15.57 28.36 -34.69
N ASN A 197 15.17 28.97 -35.82
CA ASN A 197 14.64 28.21 -36.96
C ASN A 197 15.72 27.28 -37.51
N ALA A 198 15.32 26.07 -37.91
CA ALA A 198 16.20 25.13 -38.57
C ALA A 198 16.64 25.66 -39.95
N THR A 199 17.87 25.34 -40.34
CA THR A 199 18.35 25.63 -41.69
C THR A 199 17.78 24.62 -42.69
N GLU A 200 17.61 25.02 -43.94
CA GLU A 200 17.15 24.10 -44.98
C GLU A 200 18.12 22.93 -45.14
N HIS A 201 17.58 21.73 -45.36
CA HIS A 201 18.28 20.44 -45.39
C HIS A 201 18.96 20.03 -44.06
N GLN A 202 18.66 20.72 -42.95
CA GLN A 202 19.11 20.26 -41.62
C GLN A 202 18.62 18.84 -41.36
N ILE A 203 19.49 18.04 -40.75
CA ILE A 203 19.25 16.62 -40.44
C ILE A 203 18.67 16.49 -39.03
N PHE A 204 17.59 15.71 -38.90
CA PHE A 204 16.99 15.34 -37.62
C PHE A 204 16.90 13.82 -37.47
N ASN A 205 17.13 13.31 -36.27
CA ASN A 205 16.89 11.90 -35.97
C ASN A 205 15.40 11.67 -35.72
N VAL A 206 14.89 10.53 -36.20
CA VAL A 206 13.50 10.11 -35.99
C VAL A 206 13.46 9.01 -34.95
N HIS A 207 12.69 9.25 -33.89
CA HIS A 207 12.40 8.27 -32.85
C HIS A 207 11.36 7.25 -33.30
N GLU A 208 11.43 6.03 -32.77
CA GLU A 208 10.46 4.96 -33.09
C GLU A 208 9.04 5.30 -32.62
N SER A 209 8.89 6.08 -31.55
CA SER A 209 7.59 6.51 -31.03
C SER A 209 7.71 7.80 -30.21
N PHE A 210 6.56 8.41 -29.89
CA PHE A 210 6.51 9.54 -28.94
C PHE A 210 7.08 9.16 -27.56
N HIS A 211 6.86 7.92 -27.11
CA HIS A 211 7.38 7.44 -25.82
C HIS A 211 8.92 7.33 -25.83
N ASP A 212 9.50 6.87 -26.95
CA ASP A 212 10.95 6.84 -27.14
C ASP A 212 11.56 8.25 -27.15
N ALA A 213 10.89 9.19 -27.83
CA ALA A 213 11.30 10.60 -27.83
C ALA A 213 11.33 11.23 -26.43
N ILE A 214 10.39 10.88 -25.53
CA ILE A 214 10.39 11.35 -24.13
C ILE A 214 11.59 10.77 -23.35
N LYS A 215 11.93 9.49 -23.56
CA LYS A 215 13.08 8.87 -22.89
C LYS A 215 14.40 9.54 -23.26
N CYS A 216 14.57 9.85 -24.55
CA CYS A 216 15.82 10.41 -25.06
C CYS A 216 15.93 11.93 -24.94
N SER A 217 14.84 12.65 -24.62
CA SER A 217 14.84 14.11 -24.52
C SER A 217 14.40 14.59 -23.13
N PRO A 218 15.35 15.03 -22.28
CA PRO A 218 15.06 15.55 -20.94
C PRO A 218 14.10 16.75 -20.92
N VAL A 219 14.03 17.51 -22.03
CA VAL A 219 13.14 18.68 -22.17
C VAL A 219 11.67 18.26 -22.32
N LEU A 220 11.41 17.01 -22.73
CA LEU A 220 10.07 16.43 -22.84
C LEU A 220 9.65 15.65 -21.59
N GLN A 221 10.55 15.43 -20.63
CA GLN A 221 10.25 14.71 -19.40
C GLN A 221 9.53 15.61 -18.39
N ASP A 222 8.51 15.07 -17.72
CA ASP A 222 7.88 15.75 -16.59
C ASP A 222 8.96 16.05 -15.52
N HIS A 223 8.98 17.27 -15.01
CA HIS A 223 9.84 17.59 -13.87
C HIS A 223 9.31 16.87 -12.61
N GLY A 224 10.22 16.43 -11.74
CA GLY A 224 9.87 15.72 -10.51
C GLY A 224 11.07 15.34 -9.65
N ILE A 225 10.80 14.58 -8.59
CA ILE A 225 11.84 14.02 -7.71
C ILE A 225 11.95 12.52 -7.96
N THR A 226 13.19 12.03 -7.96
CA THR A 226 13.47 10.60 -8.02
C THR A 226 14.06 10.17 -6.69
N VAL A 227 13.52 9.11 -6.11
CA VAL A 227 14.00 8.49 -4.87
C VAL A 227 14.07 6.98 -5.05
N GLN A 228 14.77 6.29 -4.17
CA GLN A 228 15.02 4.86 -4.28
C GLN A 228 14.37 4.11 -3.11
N LEU A 229 13.73 3.00 -3.40
CA LEU A 229 13.15 2.12 -2.40
C LEU A 229 13.93 0.81 -2.34
N GLN A 230 14.32 0.40 -1.14
CA GLN A 230 14.90 -0.91 -0.88
C GLN A 230 13.79 -1.90 -0.51
N ALA A 231 13.77 -3.07 -1.16
CA ALA A 231 12.80 -4.12 -0.91
C ALA A 231 13.48 -5.50 -0.91
N ALA A 232 13.00 -6.42 -0.07
CA ALA A 232 13.46 -7.82 -0.14
C ALA A 232 12.92 -8.58 -1.36
N SER A 233 11.79 -8.13 -1.92
CA SER A 233 11.16 -8.72 -3.10
C SER A 233 10.28 -7.69 -3.83
N ALA A 234 10.18 -7.80 -5.15
CA ALA A 234 9.29 -6.96 -5.96
C ALA A 234 7.83 -7.36 -5.78
N LYS A 235 7.54 -8.61 -5.39
CA LYS A 235 6.19 -9.21 -5.33
C LYS A 235 5.34 -8.83 -6.54
N SER A 236 4.35 -7.94 -6.37
CA SER A 236 3.42 -7.48 -7.40
C SER A 236 3.80 -6.14 -8.06
N VAL A 237 4.98 -5.58 -7.75
CA VAL A 237 5.45 -4.29 -8.28
C VAL A 237 6.24 -4.52 -9.56
N THR A 238 5.91 -3.78 -10.61
CA THR A 238 6.58 -3.79 -11.91
C THR A 238 6.98 -2.38 -12.33
N ILE A 239 7.85 -2.27 -13.34
CA ILE A 239 8.12 -0.97 -13.98
C ILE A 239 6.80 -0.40 -14.50
N GLY A 240 6.53 0.87 -14.16
CA GLY A 240 5.26 1.54 -14.45
C GLY A 240 4.17 1.38 -13.39
N SER A 241 4.38 0.57 -12.34
CA SER A 241 3.43 0.50 -11.22
C SER A 241 3.22 1.89 -10.59
N PRO A 242 1.98 2.23 -10.20
CA PRO A 242 1.67 3.56 -9.69
C PRO A 242 2.20 3.76 -8.27
N ILE A 243 2.69 4.97 -8.00
CA ILE A 243 2.97 5.45 -6.65
C ILE A 243 1.76 6.26 -6.17
N LEU A 244 1.16 5.84 -5.07
CA LEU A 244 -0.08 6.40 -4.53
C LEU A 244 0.17 7.18 -3.23
N TYR A 245 -0.50 8.32 -3.10
CA TYR A 245 -0.67 9.03 -1.84
C TYR A 245 -2.16 9.24 -1.60
N LYS A 246 -2.70 8.73 -0.49
CA LYS A 246 -4.15 8.75 -0.19
C LYS A 246 -5.02 8.24 -1.37
N HIS A 247 -4.57 7.17 -2.02
CA HIS A 247 -5.19 6.56 -3.21
C HIS A 247 -5.13 7.39 -4.52
N ILE A 248 -4.38 8.50 -4.54
CA ILE A 248 -4.17 9.32 -5.74
C ILE A 248 -2.82 8.98 -6.36
N GLU A 249 -2.79 8.74 -7.68
CA GLU A 249 -1.55 8.51 -8.42
C GLU A 249 -0.70 9.80 -8.47
N VAL A 250 0.45 9.75 -7.81
CA VAL A 250 1.39 10.87 -7.70
C VAL A 250 2.71 10.63 -8.45
N GLY A 251 2.98 9.37 -8.81
CA GLY A 251 4.23 8.97 -9.43
C GLY A 251 4.16 7.57 -10.03
N THR A 252 5.31 7.08 -10.50
CA THR A 252 5.47 5.75 -11.10
C THR A 252 6.81 5.14 -10.75
N VAL A 253 6.87 3.81 -10.69
CA VAL A 253 8.14 3.06 -10.66
C VAL A 253 8.81 3.18 -12.02
N THR A 254 10.07 3.63 -12.05
CA THR A 254 10.84 3.84 -13.28
C THR A 254 11.83 2.72 -13.56
N ASP A 255 12.39 2.10 -12.52
CA ASP A 255 13.36 1.01 -12.66
C ASP A 255 13.32 0.04 -11.47
N ILE A 256 13.80 -1.18 -11.68
CA ILE A 256 13.96 -2.22 -10.65
C ILE A 256 15.29 -2.93 -10.87
N ILE A 257 16.20 -2.77 -9.90
CA ILE A 257 17.57 -3.27 -9.97
C ILE A 257 17.77 -4.29 -8.83
N LEU A 258 18.39 -5.44 -9.13
CA LEU A 258 18.85 -6.39 -8.12
C LEU A 258 20.24 -5.98 -7.64
N GLU A 259 20.43 -5.82 -6.32
CA GLU A 259 21.75 -5.54 -5.74
C GLU A 259 22.74 -6.68 -6.04
N GLU A 260 24.04 -6.36 -6.14
CA GLU A 260 25.09 -7.34 -6.44
C GLU A 260 25.13 -8.51 -5.42
N ASN A 261 24.68 -8.28 -4.19
CA ASN A 261 24.58 -9.30 -3.15
C ASN A 261 23.44 -10.33 -3.39
N GLY A 262 22.53 -10.05 -4.34
CA GLY A 262 21.37 -10.88 -4.68
C GLY A 262 20.28 -10.94 -3.61
N GLN A 263 20.37 -10.15 -2.53
CA GLN A 263 19.46 -10.20 -1.38
C GLN A 263 18.36 -9.14 -1.44
N ASN A 264 18.66 -7.94 -1.94
CA ASN A 264 17.68 -6.85 -2.01
C ASN A 264 17.52 -6.32 -3.43
N LEU A 265 16.38 -5.69 -3.64
CA LEU A 265 16.03 -4.93 -4.82
C LEU A 265 16.05 -3.44 -4.49
N LEU A 266 16.54 -2.65 -5.44
CA LEU A 266 16.45 -1.20 -5.46
C LEU A 266 15.45 -0.79 -6.53
N LEU A 267 14.36 -0.16 -6.12
CA LEU A 267 13.33 0.35 -7.01
C LEU A 267 13.49 1.86 -7.12
N ASP A 268 13.75 2.34 -8.34
CA ASP A 268 13.76 3.77 -8.59
C ASP A 268 12.32 4.23 -8.84
N ILE A 269 11.88 5.22 -8.08
CA ILE A 269 10.54 5.79 -8.21
C ILE A 269 10.61 7.26 -8.57
N PHE A 270 9.69 7.70 -9.42
CA PHE A 270 9.55 9.08 -9.85
C PHE A 270 8.24 9.67 -9.31
N ILE A 271 8.32 10.80 -8.62
CA ILE A 271 7.17 11.57 -8.15
C ILE A 271 7.11 12.89 -8.92
N LYS A 272 5.94 13.20 -9.50
CA LYS A 272 5.72 14.41 -10.28
C LYS A 272 5.97 15.66 -9.42
N ASN A 273 6.57 16.71 -9.98
CA ASN A 273 7.00 17.91 -9.23
C ASN A 273 5.87 18.55 -8.41
N LYS A 274 4.63 18.58 -8.94
CA LYS A 274 3.46 19.11 -8.21
C LYS A 274 3.15 18.38 -6.90
N TYR A 275 3.65 17.15 -6.72
CA TYR A 275 3.45 16.30 -5.55
C TYR A 275 4.73 16.10 -4.72
N ALA A 276 5.86 16.68 -5.12
CA ALA A 276 7.14 16.51 -4.44
C ALA A 276 7.07 16.91 -2.94
N HIS A 277 6.25 17.92 -2.61
CA HIS A 277 6.03 18.39 -1.24
C HIS A 277 5.37 17.35 -0.30
N LEU A 278 4.75 16.31 -0.86
CA LEU A 278 4.12 15.24 -0.08
C LEU A 278 5.17 14.25 0.46
N LEU A 279 6.34 14.17 -0.17
CA LEU A 279 7.39 13.24 0.21
C LEU A 279 8.33 13.88 1.23
N GLN A 280 8.38 13.28 2.41
CA GLN A 280 9.23 13.69 3.52
C GLN A 280 10.19 12.56 3.93
N THR A 281 11.27 12.87 4.63
CA THR A 281 12.25 11.87 5.09
C THR A 281 11.65 10.82 6.02
N SER A 282 10.59 11.16 6.75
CA SER A 282 9.82 10.26 7.62
C SER A 282 8.76 9.42 6.89
N SER A 283 8.68 9.50 5.56
CA SER A 283 7.65 8.78 4.80
C SER A 283 7.90 7.29 4.78
N LEU A 284 6.83 6.50 4.91
CA LEU A 284 6.87 5.05 4.91
C LEU A 284 6.12 4.52 3.70
N PHE A 285 6.80 3.66 2.93
CA PHE A 285 6.28 3.07 1.70
C PHE A 285 5.85 1.64 1.94
N TYR A 286 4.70 1.23 1.44
CA TYR A 286 4.21 -0.12 1.56
C TYR A 286 3.62 -0.62 0.24
N ASN A 287 3.74 -1.93 0.03
CA ASN A 287 3.16 -2.60 -1.12
C ASN A 287 1.64 -2.66 -0.97
N ILE A 288 0.94 -2.39 -2.06
CA ILE A 288 -0.50 -2.59 -2.20
C ILE A 288 -0.73 -3.68 -3.25
N SER A 289 -0.38 -4.92 -2.88
CA SER A 289 -0.70 -6.10 -3.69
C SER A 289 -2.20 -6.37 -3.64
N GLY A 290 -2.78 -6.68 -4.80
CA GLY A 290 -4.22 -6.85 -4.95
C GLY A 290 -4.81 -8.00 -4.11
N ILE A 291 -5.88 -7.64 -3.39
CA ILE A 291 -6.78 -8.50 -2.61
C ILE A 291 -6.13 -9.13 -1.37
N THR A 292 -6.36 -8.50 -0.22
CA THR A 292 -6.27 -9.16 1.09
C THR A 292 -7.66 -9.68 1.46
N VAL A 293 -7.82 -11.00 1.61
CA VAL A 293 -9.06 -11.61 2.13
C VAL A 293 -8.82 -12.02 3.57
N GLU A 294 -9.43 -11.29 4.50
CA GLU A 294 -9.47 -11.68 5.91
C GLU A 294 -10.79 -12.42 6.17
N GLY A 295 -10.70 -13.71 6.49
CA GLY A 295 -11.84 -14.57 6.80
C GLY A 295 -11.83 -14.98 8.27
N GLY A 296 -12.92 -14.68 8.99
CA GLY A 296 -13.15 -15.13 10.36
C GLY A 296 -14.57 -15.67 10.56
N LEU A 297 -14.84 -16.21 11.75
CA LEU A 297 -16.18 -16.73 12.12
C LEU A 297 -17.28 -15.64 12.11
N SER A 298 -16.89 -14.36 12.05
CA SER A 298 -17.78 -13.19 12.02
C SER A 298 -18.08 -12.67 10.61
N GLY A 299 -17.51 -13.27 9.55
CA GLY A 299 -17.71 -12.86 8.16
C GLY A 299 -16.41 -12.62 7.38
N ILE A 300 -16.55 -12.21 6.12
CA ILE A 300 -15.45 -11.88 5.22
C ILE A 300 -15.35 -10.35 5.14
N ARG A 301 -14.16 -9.80 5.43
CA ARG A 301 -13.86 -8.39 5.18
C ARG A 301 -13.04 -8.28 3.90
N LEU A 302 -13.56 -7.53 2.93
CA LEU A 302 -12.91 -7.29 1.64
C LEU A 302 -12.48 -5.82 1.56
N GLU A 303 -11.17 -5.58 1.51
CA GLU A 303 -10.62 -4.26 1.21
C GLU A 303 -10.33 -4.16 -0.29
N THR A 304 -11.11 -3.34 -1.01
CA THR A 304 -10.97 -3.19 -2.46
C THR A 304 -10.18 -1.92 -2.79
N GLY A 305 -9.03 -2.08 -3.44
CA GLY A 305 -8.33 -1.00 -4.13
C GLY A 305 -8.99 -0.66 -5.49
N SER A 306 -8.40 0.28 -6.24
CA SER A 306 -8.83 0.50 -7.64
C SER A 306 -8.57 -0.76 -8.48
N LEU A 307 -9.38 -1.03 -9.52
CA LEU A 307 -9.19 -2.20 -10.40
C LEU A 307 -7.75 -2.27 -10.97
N LYS A 308 -7.17 -1.11 -11.32
CA LYS A 308 -5.77 -0.97 -11.75
C LYS A 308 -4.80 -1.46 -10.66
N THR A 309 -5.01 -1.08 -9.41
CA THR A 309 -4.17 -1.48 -8.26
C THR A 309 -4.30 -2.97 -7.95
N ILE A 310 -5.50 -3.55 -8.11
CA ILE A 310 -5.77 -4.96 -7.83
C ILE A 310 -4.95 -5.89 -8.74
N ILE A 311 -4.64 -5.46 -9.96
CA ILE A 311 -4.06 -6.35 -10.96
C ILE A 311 -2.62 -5.95 -11.34
N ALA A 312 -2.31 -4.65 -11.40
CA ALA A 312 -0.94 -4.18 -11.68
C ALA A 312 -0.08 -4.01 -10.42
N GLY A 313 -0.66 -4.22 -9.23
CA GLY A 313 -0.06 -3.84 -7.97
C GLY A 313 0.20 -2.33 -7.89
N GLY A 314 0.81 -1.89 -6.79
CA GLY A 314 1.25 -0.52 -6.64
C GLY A 314 2.06 -0.35 -5.37
N ILE A 315 2.52 0.88 -5.16
CA ILE A 315 3.18 1.27 -3.91
C ILE A 315 2.41 2.47 -3.37
N ALA A 316 2.01 2.42 -2.11
CA ALA A 316 1.47 3.56 -1.41
C ALA A 316 2.46 4.07 -0.37
N PHE A 317 2.39 5.35 -0.04
CA PHE A 317 3.12 5.89 1.09
C PHE A 317 2.28 6.82 1.95
N PHE A 318 2.72 6.96 3.20
CA PHE A 318 2.17 7.92 4.14
C PHE A 318 3.29 8.48 5.02
N THR A 319 3.00 9.55 5.73
CA THR A 319 3.98 10.25 6.57
C THR A 319 3.42 10.33 7.98
N PRO A 320 3.88 9.49 8.93
CA PRO A 320 3.36 9.44 10.30
C PRO A 320 3.71 10.70 11.09
N GLU A 321 4.91 11.25 10.91
CA GLU A 321 5.40 12.44 11.59
C GLU A 321 5.90 13.47 10.57
N THR A 322 5.60 14.74 10.78
CA THR A 322 6.08 15.80 9.88
C THR A 322 7.60 15.95 9.98
N GLY A 323 8.29 15.85 8.85
CA GLY A 323 9.74 15.99 8.75
C GLY A 323 10.18 16.85 7.56
N PRO A 324 11.50 16.98 7.35
CA PRO A 324 12.06 17.64 6.16
C PRO A 324 11.54 17.02 4.86
N GLN A 325 11.44 17.85 3.82
CA GLN A 325 11.12 17.35 2.48
C GLN A 325 12.25 16.46 1.97
N ALA A 326 11.89 15.38 1.28
CA ALA A 326 12.85 14.45 0.70
C ALA A 326 13.75 15.11 -0.33
N SER A 327 15.02 14.72 -0.34
CA SER A 327 15.99 15.14 -1.35
C SER A 327 16.04 14.16 -2.52
N LYS A 328 16.62 14.58 -3.66
CA LYS A 328 16.83 13.69 -4.80
C LYS A 328 17.79 12.57 -4.40
N GLY A 329 17.40 11.31 -4.65
CA GLY A 329 18.19 10.14 -4.29
C GLY A 329 18.07 9.68 -2.84
N GLU A 330 17.11 10.23 -2.07
CA GLU A 330 16.77 9.71 -0.75
C GLU A 330 16.39 8.22 -0.83
N GLN A 331 16.78 7.43 0.17
CA GLN A 331 16.50 6.00 0.24
C GLN A 331 15.44 5.69 1.29
N TYR A 332 14.48 4.84 0.93
CA TYR A 332 13.40 4.39 1.80
C TYR A 332 13.29 2.86 1.79
N ILE A 333 12.58 2.30 2.77
CA ILE A 333 12.24 0.88 2.79
C ILE A 333 10.83 0.72 2.23
N LEU A 334 10.65 -0.26 1.34
CA LEU A 334 9.34 -0.74 0.91
C LEU A 334 8.88 -1.89 1.81
N TYR A 335 7.89 -1.61 2.66
CA TYR A 335 7.26 -2.60 3.52
C TYR A 335 6.28 -3.49 2.76
N ASP A 336 6.07 -4.69 3.27
CA ASP A 336 5.18 -5.68 2.67
C ASP A 336 3.71 -5.29 2.75
N SER A 337 3.32 -4.62 3.82
CA SER A 337 1.96 -4.11 4.04
C SER A 337 1.96 -2.79 4.80
N ARG A 338 0.79 -2.13 4.84
CA ARG A 338 0.59 -0.92 5.64
C ARG A 338 0.82 -1.19 7.13
N GLN A 339 0.46 -2.39 7.60
CA GLN A 339 0.60 -2.75 9.00
C GLN A 339 2.08 -2.90 9.37
N ASP A 340 2.88 -3.56 8.52
CA ASP A 340 4.33 -3.68 8.70
C ASP A 340 5.02 -2.31 8.76
N ALA A 341 4.58 -1.36 7.92
CA ALA A 341 5.06 0.01 7.94
C ALA A 341 4.68 0.74 9.25
N LEU A 342 3.50 0.48 9.83
CA LEU A 342 3.09 1.10 11.10
C LEU A 342 3.80 0.50 12.31
N ASP A 343 4.24 -0.75 12.19
CA ASP A 343 4.82 -1.52 13.30
C ASP A 343 6.34 -1.31 13.45
N ILE A 344 6.96 -0.46 12.64
CA ILE A 344 8.41 -0.19 12.64
C ILE A 344 8.95 0.34 13.99
N ASP A 345 8.09 1.03 14.74
CA ASP A 345 8.41 1.60 16.05
C ASP A 345 7.85 0.74 17.20
N LYS A 346 7.62 -0.54 16.93
CA LYS A 346 7.23 -1.52 17.95
C LYS A 346 8.32 -2.56 18.16
N THR A 347 8.30 -3.20 19.31
CA THR A 347 9.29 -4.18 19.77
C THR A 347 8.59 -5.48 20.10
N LEU A 348 9.15 -6.59 19.63
CA LEU A 348 8.64 -7.92 19.97
C LEU A 348 9.11 -8.34 21.36
N ILE A 349 8.15 -8.73 22.21
CA ILE A 349 8.40 -9.30 23.54
C ILE A 349 7.66 -10.63 23.64
N SER A 350 8.39 -11.67 24.03
CA SER A 350 7.88 -13.01 24.21
C SER A 350 7.46 -13.23 25.66
N LEU A 351 6.19 -13.59 25.87
CA LEU A 351 5.61 -13.82 27.18
C LEU A 351 5.14 -15.28 27.30
N THR A 352 5.62 -15.99 28.32
CA THR A 352 5.23 -17.38 28.57
C THR A 352 4.14 -17.45 29.64
N PHE A 353 3.04 -18.14 29.35
CA PHE A 353 1.92 -18.35 30.27
C PHE A 353 1.68 -19.85 30.50
N THR A 354 1.60 -20.24 31.77
CA THR A 354 1.18 -21.58 32.24
C THR A 354 -0.34 -21.73 32.32
N LYS A 355 -1.07 -20.61 32.47
CA LYS A 355 -2.54 -20.56 32.49
C LYS A 355 -3.05 -19.67 31.35
N PRO A 356 -3.24 -20.19 30.13
CA PRO A 356 -3.56 -19.40 28.94
C PRO A 356 -5.06 -19.07 28.78
N HIS A 357 -5.90 -19.28 29.81
CA HIS A 357 -7.35 -19.11 29.67
C HIS A 357 -7.74 -17.67 29.31
N GLY A 358 -8.29 -17.50 28.09
CA GLY A 358 -8.69 -16.20 27.55
C GLY A 358 -7.60 -15.48 26.76
N LEU A 359 -6.44 -16.12 26.57
CA LEU A 359 -5.34 -15.61 25.76
C LEU A 359 -5.58 -15.93 24.28
N LYS A 360 -5.52 -14.90 23.42
CA LYS A 360 -5.71 -14.99 21.98
C LYS A 360 -4.99 -13.83 21.29
N GLU A 361 -4.86 -13.90 19.97
CA GLU A 361 -4.42 -12.76 19.16
C GLU A 361 -5.28 -11.52 19.44
N GLY A 362 -4.62 -10.35 19.50
CA GLY A 362 -5.25 -9.07 19.78
C GLY A 362 -5.49 -8.76 21.26
N VAL A 363 -5.18 -9.67 22.19
CA VAL A 363 -5.27 -9.38 23.64
C VAL A 363 -4.38 -8.18 23.98
N ALA A 364 -4.98 -7.16 24.60
CA ALA A 364 -4.31 -5.92 24.95
C ALA A 364 -3.35 -6.09 26.12
N ILE A 365 -2.24 -5.36 26.09
CA ILE A 365 -1.25 -5.28 27.17
C ILE A 365 -1.33 -3.88 27.76
N ASN A 366 -1.73 -3.82 29.02
CA ASN A 366 -2.08 -2.58 29.70
C ASN A 366 -1.09 -2.25 30.82
N TYR A 367 -0.70 -0.99 30.88
CA TYR A 367 0.08 -0.42 31.99
C TYR A 367 -0.62 0.85 32.48
N GLN A 368 -0.96 0.88 33.78
CA GLN A 368 -1.67 2.01 34.41
C GLN A 368 -2.97 2.41 33.69
N GLY A 369 -3.70 1.44 33.14
CA GLY A 369 -4.96 1.67 32.41
C GLY A 369 -4.78 2.11 30.95
N ILE A 370 -3.55 2.21 30.44
CA ILE A 370 -3.25 2.57 29.05
C ILE A 370 -2.74 1.33 28.32
N THR A 371 -3.26 1.07 27.13
CA THR A 371 -2.77 0.00 26.25
C THR A 371 -1.41 0.39 25.65
N ILE A 372 -0.41 -0.45 25.85
CA ILE A 372 0.98 -0.23 25.42
C ILE A 372 1.46 -1.26 24.39
N GLY A 373 0.60 -2.21 24.01
CA GLY A 373 0.90 -3.26 23.06
C GLY A 373 -0.19 -4.31 23.00
N ASN A 374 -0.05 -5.28 22.11
CA ASN A 374 -1.03 -6.36 21.93
C ASN A 374 -0.33 -7.70 21.66
N VAL A 375 -1.04 -8.79 21.88
CA VAL A 375 -0.61 -10.13 21.48
C VAL A 375 -0.73 -10.28 19.96
N LEU A 376 0.38 -10.60 19.29
CA LEU A 376 0.44 -10.86 17.84
C LEU A 376 0.14 -12.32 17.53
N GLU A 377 0.75 -13.24 18.29
CA GLU A 377 0.63 -14.67 18.04
C GLU A 377 0.68 -15.45 19.36
N VAL A 378 -0.02 -16.58 19.39
CA VAL A 378 -0.10 -17.49 20.54
C VAL A 378 0.27 -18.90 20.06
N THR A 379 1.35 -19.45 20.59
CA THR A 379 1.84 -20.79 20.23
C THR A 379 2.07 -21.64 21.47
N PHE A 380 2.04 -22.97 21.34
CA PHE A 380 2.47 -23.85 22.43
C PHE A 380 3.99 -23.98 22.45
N ASN A 381 4.58 -24.09 23.63
CA ASN A 381 5.97 -24.51 23.75
C ASN A 381 6.14 -25.97 23.30
N ALA A 382 7.39 -26.41 23.10
CA ALA A 382 7.69 -27.75 22.60
C ALA A 382 7.13 -28.88 23.50
N ALA A 383 6.97 -28.64 24.81
CA ALA A 383 6.44 -29.60 25.77
C ALA A 383 4.89 -29.60 25.84
N MET A 384 4.22 -28.67 25.17
CA MET A 384 2.77 -28.44 25.19
C MET A 384 2.16 -28.17 26.58
N ASP A 385 2.96 -27.76 27.56
CA ASP A 385 2.53 -27.47 28.94
C ASP A 385 2.47 -25.97 29.25
N ALA A 386 2.96 -25.14 28.34
CA ALA A 386 2.86 -23.68 28.42
C ALA A 386 2.63 -23.06 27.04
N VAL A 387 2.13 -21.84 27.04
CA VAL A 387 1.87 -21.05 25.84
C VAL A 387 2.87 -19.90 25.77
N ILE A 388 3.50 -19.73 24.61
CA ILE A 388 4.41 -18.64 24.28
C ILE A 388 3.64 -17.64 23.42
N CYS A 389 3.55 -16.41 23.91
CA CYS A 389 2.92 -15.30 23.21
C CYS A 389 3.96 -14.36 22.66
N SER A 390 3.94 -14.16 21.34
CA SER A 390 4.68 -13.07 20.70
C SER A 390 3.83 -11.81 20.82
N THR A 391 4.37 -10.78 21.47
CA THR A 391 3.65 -9.53 21.70
C THR A 391 4.34 -8.37 21.04
N LEU A 392 3.56 -7.42 20.55
CA LEU A 392 4.05 -6.24 19.86
C LEU A 392 3.83 -5.01 20.75
N ILE A 393 4.92 -4.44 21.26
CA ILE A 393 4.94 -3.39 22.27
C ILE A 393 5.43 -2.08 21.68
N GLU A 394 4.81 -0.96 22.05
CA GLU A 394 5.31 0.38 21.69
C GLU A 394 6.76 0.55 22.16
N LYS A 395 7.68 1.00 21.28
CA LYS A 395 9.12 1.13 21.60
C LYS A 395 9.40 1.99 22.84
N LYS A 396 8.57 3.02 23.08
CA LYS A 396 8.65 3.85 24.30
C LYS A 396 8.30 3.09 25.59
N ALA A 397 7.49 2.04 25.48
CA ALA A 397 7.05 1.18 26.57
C ALA A 397 7.92 -0.08 26.74
N ALA A 398 8.77 -0.42 25.76
CA ALA A 398 9.70 -1.56 25.86
C ALA A 398 10.60 -1.49 27.11
N LYS A 399 10.93 -0.29 27.60
CA LYS A 399 11.68 -0.06 28.85
C LYS A 399 10.98 -0.55 30.12
N LEU A 400 9.68 -0.83 30.06
CA LEU A 400 8.92 -1.38 31.18
C LEU A 400 9.16 -2.88 31.38
N PHE A 401 9.82 -3.53 30.43
CA PHE A 401 10.09 -4.97 30.43
C PHE A 401 11.54 -5.23 30.82
N THR A 402 11.72 -5.55 32.08
CA THR A 402 12.99 -5.87 32.73
C THR A 402 12.94 -7.27 33.35
N SER A 403 14.10 -7.80 33.74
CA SER A 403 14.19 -9.12 34.40
C SER A 403 13.25 -9.30 35.60
N ASP A 404 12.92 -8.22 36.33
CA ASP A 404 12.06 -8.29 37.52
C ASP A 404 10.61 -7.86 37.25
N THR A 405 10.24 -7.65 35.99
CA THR A 405 8.89 -7.23 35.62
C THR A 405 7.90 -8.37 35.86
N LYS A 406 6.85 -8.08 36.63
CA LYS A 406 5.79 -9.05 36.95
C LYS A 406 4.64 -8.86 36.00
N ILE A 407 4.24 -9.92 35.32
CA ILE A 407 3.19 -9.91 34.30
C ILE A 407 2.13 -10.94 34.67
N TRP A 408 0.85 -10.66 34.44
CA TRP A 408 -0.21 -11.66 34.62
C TRP A 408 -1.37 -11.38 33.66
N LEU A 409 -2.16 -12.42 33.37
CA LEU A 409 -3.38 -12.33 32.59
C LEU A 409 -4.55 -12.02 33.52
N VAL A 410 -5.30 -10.97 33.22
CA VAL A 410 -6.57 -10.66 33.87
C VAL A 410 -7.69 -11.24 33.01
N SER A 411 -8.47 -12.14 33.60
CA SER A 411 -9.58 -12.84 32.95
C SER A 411 -10.87 -12.69 33.77
N PRO A 412 -12.05 -12.86 33.14
CA PRO A 412 -13.32 -12.82 33.84
C PRO A 412 -13.43 -13.97 34.83
N GLU A 413 -13.73 -13.65 36.09
CA GLU A 413 -13.94 -14.63 37.14
C GLU A 413 -15.37 -14.48 37.68
N VAL A 414 -16.19 -15.52 37.46
CA VAL A 414 -17.56 -15.60 37.96
C VAL A 414 -17.60 -16.62 39.09
N SER A 415 -17.99 -16.15 40.28
CA SER A 415 -18.16 -17.00 41.46
C SER A 415 -19.55 -16.80 42.08
N LEU A 416 -19.96 -17.73 42.94
CA LEU A 416 -21.19 -17.59 43.72
C LEU A 416 -21.14 -16.40 44.71
N ALA A 417 -19.94 -15.92 45.05
CA ALA A 417 -19.72 -14.76 45.93
C ALA A 417 -19.74 -13.41 45.18
N GLY A 418 -19.87 -13.42 43.86
CA GLY A 418 -19.83 -12.22 43.01
C GLY A 418 -18.95 -12.38 41.78
N VAL A 419 -18.88 -11.32 40.98
CA VAL A 419 -18.09 -11.24 39.76
C VAL A 419 -16.87 -10.36 40.00
N ASN A 420 -15.66 -10.90 39.80
CA ASN A 420 -14.43 -10.12 39.79
C ASN A 420 -14.07 -9.74 38.34
N ASN A 421 -13.38 -8.60 38.18
CA ASN A 421 -12.97 -8.06 36.88
C ASN A 421 -14.15 -7.88 35.92
N LEU A 422 -15.25 -7.28 36.38
CA LEU A 422 -16.49 -7.05 35.61
C LEU A 422 -16.24 -6.42 34.24
N GLU A 423 -15.22 -5.57 34.12
CA GLU A 423 -14.78 -4.97 32.88
C GLU A 423 -14.44 -6.02 31.81
N THR A 424 -13.82 -7.14 32.20
CA THR A 424 -13.41 -8.21 31.28
C THR A 424 -14.56 -9.02 30.70
N ILE A 425 -15.78 -8.91 31.27
CA ILE A 425 -16.97 -9.51 30.67
C ILE A 425 -17.31 -8.84 29.34
N ILE A 426 -17.06 -7.53 29.24
CA ILE A 426 -17.38 -6.74 28.05
C ILE A 426 -16.14 -6.59 27.16
N SER A 427 -14.99 -6.25 27.75
CA SER A 427 -13.76 -5.95 27.01
C SER A 427 -12.91 -7.19 26.68
N GLY A 428 -13.17 -8.33 27.32
CA GLY A 428 -12.35 -9.54 27.24
C GLY A 428 -11.13 -9.50 28.15
N SER A 429 -10.35 -10.58 28.13
CA SER A 429 -9.11 -10.68 28.91
C SER A 429 -8.04 -9.69 28.43
N TYR A 430 -7.20 -9.22 29.34
CA TYR A 430 -6.06 -8.36 29.03
C TYR A 430 -4.86 -8.68 29.93
N ILE A 431 -3.67 -8.34 29.47
CA ILE A 431 -2.42 -8.55 30.22
C ILE A 431 -2.09 -7.29 31.00
N MET A 432 -1.70 -7.45 32.27
CA MET A 432 -1.15 -6.37 33.09
C MET A 432 0.30 -6.63 33.44
N LEU A 433 1.03 -5.55 33.73
CA LEU A 433 2.38 -5.63 34.26
C LEU A 433 2.63 -4.64 35.41
N ILE A 434 3.57 -5.02 36.27
CA ILE A 434 4.25 -4.13 37.21
C ILE A 434 5.74 -4.13 36.83
N PRO A 435 6.28 -2.98 36.36
CA PRO A 435 7.69 -2.87 36.03
C PRO A 435 8.57 -3.18 37.24
N GLY A 436 9.67 -3.89 36.99
CA GLY A 436 10.68 -4.20 37.99
C GLY A 436 12.01 -3.51 37.71
N HIS A 437 12.97 -3.67 38.60
CA HIS A 437 14.35 -3.27 38.36
C HIS A 437 15.07 -4.35 37.51
N GLY A 438 16.31 -4.08 37.11
CA GLY A 438 17.14 -5.05 36.38
C GLY A 438 17.32 -4.74 34.89
N ALA A 439 17.95 -5.68 34.19
CA ALA A 439 18.31 -5.49 32.78
C ALA A 439 17.07 -5.56 31.89
N PRO A 440 17.00 -4.76 30.80
CA PRO A 440 15.97 -4.91 29.78
C PRO A 440 15.94 -6.33 29.24
N THR A 441 14.74 -6.90 29.09
CA THR A 441 14.56 -8.26 28.56
C THR A 441 13.41 -8.29 27.56
N THR A 442 13.51 -9.19 26.59
CA THR A 442 12.46 -9.46 25.60
C THR A 442 11.76 -10.79 25.86
N THR A 443 12.13 -11.51 26.92
CA THR A 443 11.52 -12.79 27.30
C THR A 443 11.15 -12.76 28.78
N LEU A 444 9.90 -13.05 29.10
CA LEU A 444 9.40 -13.14 30.48
C LEU A 444 8.41 -14.28 30.65
N THR A 445 8.32 -14.77 31.88
CA THR A 445 7.28 -15.73 32.30
C THR A 445 6.24 -14.98 33.14
N ALA A 446 4.97 -15.10 32.74
CA ALA A 446 3.86 -14.52 33.46
C ALA A 446 3.55 -15.31 34.73
N LEU A 447 3.06 -14.59 35.74
CA LEU A 447 2.52 -15.12 36.97
C LEU A 447 1.13 -15.73 36.73
N ASP A 448 0.85 -16.80 37.45
CA ASP A 448 -0.44 -17.50 37.43
C ASP A 448 -1.62 -16.67 37.99
N ALA A 449 -1.31 -15.63 38.76
CA ALA A 449 -2.27 -14.79 39.44
C ALA A 449 -1.67 -13.39 39.68
N PRO A 450 -2.50 -12.34 39.85
CA PRO A 450 -2.01 -11.03 40.23
C PRO A 450 -1.20 -11.12 41.54
N PRO A 451 -0.05 -10.42 41.63
CA PRO A 451 0.72 -10.40 42.86
C PRO A 451 -0.13 -9.85 44.00
N THR A 452 -0.09 -10.50 45.17
CA THR A 452 -0.74 -9.97 46.36
C THR A 452 -0.07 -8.66 46.73
N LEU A 453 -0.84 -7.57 46.68
CA LEU A 453 -0.42 -6.30 47.25
C LEU A 453 -0.39 -6.51 48.76
N ASP A 454 0.74 -6.98 49.29
CA ASP A 454 0.90 -7.35 50.70
C ASP A 454 0.83 -6.15 51.67
N LYS A 455 0.51 -4.95 51.17
CA LYS A 455 0.17 -3.79 51.99
C LYS A 455 -0.91 -2.98 51.31
N VAL A 456 -2.11 -3.00 51.87
CA VAL A 456 -2.96 -1.82 51.81
C VAL A 456 -2.30 -0.83 52.76
N ASP A 457 -1.55 0.14 52.23
CA ASP A 457 -0.77 1.11 53.02
C ASP A 457 -1.65 2.02 53.90
N ASN A 458 -2.97 2.00 53.68
CA ASN A 458 -3.94 2.76 54.47
C ASN A 458 -4.73 1.83 55.43
N GLY A 459 -4.94 2.28 56.67
CA GLY A 459 -5.69 1.55 57.69
C GLY A 459 -4.86 0.63 58.60
N LEU A 460 -5.54 -0.22 59.38
CA LEU A 460 -4.94 -1.17 60.33
C LEU A 460 -5.05 -2.59 59.78
N ASN A 461 -3.93 -3.30 59.72
CA ASN A 461 -3.85 -4.69 59.29
C ASN A 461 -3.70 -5.59 60.52
N ILE A 462 -4.58 -6.58 60.68
CA ILE A 462 -4.57 -7.54 61.79
C ILE A 462 -4.62 -8.97 61.27
N ILE A 463 -4.32 -9.93 62.14
CA ILE A 463 -4.38 -11.36 61.83
C ILE A 463 -5.43 -11.99 62.75
N LEU A 464 -6.43 -12.65 62.17
CA LEU A 464 -7.39 -13.47 62.90
C LEU A 464 -6.98 -14.94 62.82
N GLU A 465 -6.91 -15.60 63.97
CA GLU A 465 -6.55 -17.00 64.09
C GLU A 465 -7.78 -17.87 64.28
N THR A 466 -7.94 -18.87 63.42
CA THR A 466 -9.03 -19.87 63.51
C THR A 466 -8.49 -21.28 63.25
N LYS A 467 -9.22 -22.31 63.71
CA LYS A 467 -8.93 -23.71 63.36
C LYS A 467 -9.27 -24.02 61.90
N HIS A 468 -10.33 -23.41 61.37
CA HIS A 468 -10.86 -23.65 60.03
C HIS A 468 -11.26 -22.35 59.36
N LEU A 469 -10.96 -22.20 58.06
CA LEU A 469 -11.28 -20.97 57.32
C LEU A 469 -12.80 -20.74 57.17
N GLY A 470 -13.59 -21.82 57.15
CA GLY A 470 -15.04 -21.74 56.97
C GLY A 470 -15.41 -21.16 55.61
N SER A 471 -16.41 -20.28 55.57
CA SER A 471 -16.90 -19.56 54.39
C SER A 471 -16.13 -18.26 54.09
N LEU A 472 -15.04 -17.99 54.80
CA LEU A 472 -14.28 -16.75 54.62
C LEU A 472 -13.40 -16.84 53.37
N ASN A 473 -13.52 -15.83 52.53
CA ASN A 473 -12.81 -15.71 51.26
C ASN A 473 -12.02 -14.39 51.24
N LYS A 474 -11.13 -14.23 50.26
CA LYS A 474 -10.57 -12.90 49.96
C LYS A 474 -11.73 -11.95 49.63
N ASN A 475 -11.67 -10.73 50.17
CA ASN A 475 -12.71 -9.70 50.13
C ASN A 475 -13.95 -9.95 51.00
N SER A 476 -14.00 -10.99 51.83
CA SER A 476 -15.08 -11.11 52.82
C SER A 476 -15.13 -9.84 53.70
N PRO A 477 -16.30 -9.19 53.85
CA PRO A 477 -16.44 -7.93 54.57
C PRO A 477 -16.23 -8.11 56.08
N LEU A 478 -15.68 -7.07 56.73
CA LEU A 478 -15.62 -6.94 58.18
C LEU A 478 -16.61 -5.87 58.63
N TYR A 479 -17.54 -6.26 59.50
CA TYR A 479 -18.58 -5.40 60.04
C TYR A 479 -18.30 -4.98 61.48
N PHE A 480 -18.63 -3.73 61.79
CA PHE A 480 -18.88 -3.26 63.15
C PHE A 480 -20.30 -2.69 63.19
N ARG A 481 -21.16 -3.27 64.03
CA ARG A 481 -22.58 -2.87 64.11
C ARG A 481 -23.27 -2.84 62.74
N GLN A 482 -23.05 -3.88 61.93
CA GLN A 482 -23.60 -4.03 60.57
C GLN A 482 -23.10 -2.99 59.54
N VAL A 483 -22.14 -2.13 59.90
CA VAL A 483 -21.47 -1.23 58.95
C VAL A 483 -20.17 -1.86 58.50
N GLU A 484 -19.93 -1.93 57.19
CA GLU A 484 -18.67 -2.43 56.64
C GLU A 484 -17.53 -1.45 56.94
N ILE A 485 -16.51 -1.92 57.64
CA ILE A 485 -15.37 -1.11 58.09
C ILE A 485 -14.03 -1.63 57.57
N GLY A 486 -14.02 -2.80 56.91
CA GLY A 486 -12.81 -3.46 56.46
C GLY A 486 -13.13 -4.72 55.68
N ARG A 487 -12.08 -5.47 55.32
CA ARG A 487 -12.22 -6.72 54.55
C ARG A 487 -11.07 -7.68 54.80
N VAL A 488 -11.31 -8.96 54.53
CA VAL A 488 -10.27 -9.99 54.44
C VAL A 488 -9.40 -9.73 53.21
N THR A 489 -8.09 -9.59 53.41
CA THR A 489 -7.11 -9.39 52.32
C THR A 489 -6.51 -10.70 51.82
N GLY A 490 -6.55 -11.75 52.64
CA GLY A 490 -6.12 -13.10 52.27
C GLY A 490 -6.06 -14.04 53.47
N SER A 491 -5.69 -15.30 53.23
CA SER A 491 -5.52 -16.30 54.28
C SER A 491 -4.36 -17.22 53.97
N ARG A 492 -3.68 -17.71 55.01
CA ARG A 492 -2.63 -18.73 54.90
C ARG A 492 -2.63 -19.64 56.11
N LEU A 493 -2.05 -20.83 55.97
CA LEU A 493 -1.75 -21.66 57.13
C LEU A 493 -0.72 -20.96 58.03
N SER A 494 -0.88 -21.13 59.34
CA SER A 494 0.15 -20.73 60.30
C SER A 494 1.44 -21.54 60.05
N PRO A 495 2.63 -21.09 60.50
CA PRO A 495 3.90 -21.77 60.21
C PRO A 495 3.95 -23.26 60.57
N MET A 496 3.16 -23.70 61.57
CA MET A 496 3.04 -25.09 61.99
C MET A 496 1.80 -25.80 61.43
N ALA A 497 1.06 -25.16 60.52
CA ALA A 497 -0.18 -25.65 59.91
C ALA A 497 -1.33 -26.02 60.88
N GLN A 498 -1.26 -25.63 62.16
CA GLN A 498 -2.28 -25.95 63.17
C GLN A 498 -3.48 -24.99 63.16
N LYS A 499 -3.31 -23.82 62.54
CA LYS A 499 -4.34 -22.77 62.46
C LYS A 499 -4.31 -22.15 61.07
N VAL A 500 -5.41 -21.52 60.70
CA VAL A 500 -5.47 -20.59 59.57
C VAL A 500 -5.30 -19.17 60.10
N TRP A 501 -4.36 -18.44 59.51
CA TRP A 501 -4.16 -17.01 59.71
C TRP A 501 -4.91 -16.26 58.61
N VAL A 502 -5.98 -15.56 59.00
CA VAL A 502 -6.79 -14.71 58.12
C VAL A 502 -6.30 -13.27 58.26
N HIS A 503 -5.81 -12.69 57.17
CA HIS A 503 -5.32 -11.32 57.12
C HIS A 503 -6.49 -10.39 56.85
N VAL A 504 -6.65 -9.36 57.67
CA VAL A 504 -7.77 -8.43 57.61
C VAL A 504 -7.25 -7.00 57.64
N ASN A 505 -7.73 -6.18 56.71
CA ASN A 505 -7.47 -4.74 56.70
C ASN A 505 -8.72 -3.99 57.14
N ILE A 506 -8.55 -3.07 58.09
CA ILE A 506 -9.57 -2.16 58.61
C ILE A 506 -9.28 -0.77 58.06
N ASN A 507 -10.25 -0.18 57.37
CA ASN A 507 -10.11 1.13 56.75
C ASN A 507 -9.98 2.22 57.82
N SER A 508 -9.20 3.28 57.57
CA SER A 508 -9.28 4.50 58.37
C SER A 508 -10.57 5.26 58.03
N PRO A 509 -11.29 5.87 58.99
CA PRO A 509 -10.95 6.06 60.42
C PRO A 509 -11.31 4.90 61.36
N TYR A 510 -11.92 3.83 60.86
CA TYR A 510 -12.43 2.72 61.67
C TYR A 510 -11.35 1.89 62.36
N ASP A 511 -10.09 2.04 61.98
CA ASP A 511 -8.93 1.47 62.70
C ASP A 511 -8.96 1.80 64.20
N ARG A 512 -9.55 2.96 64.56
CA ARG A 512 -9.71 3.40 65.95
C ARG A 512 -10.71 2.58 66.74
N LEU A 513 -11.60 1.81 66.13
CA LEU A 513 -12.54 0.93 66.83
C LEU A 513 -11.83 -0.30 67.42
N ILE A 514 -10.70 -0.70 66.84
CA ILE A 514 -10.03 -1.93 67.21
C ILE A 514 -9.13 -1.70 68.43
N ARG A 515 -9.36 -2.53 69.45
CA ARG A 515 -8.66 -2.53 70.75
C ARG A 515 -8.25 -3.94 71.14
N SER A 516 -7.32 -4.07 72.08
CA SER A 516 -6.71 -5.35 72.44
C SER A 516 -7.73 -6.41 72.91
N ASN A 517 -8.87 -5.98 73.46
CA ASN A 517 -9.92 -6.88 73.93
C ASN A 517 -11.11 -7.02 72.96
N SER A 518 -10.99 -6.51 71.73
CA SER A 518 -12.02 -6.67 70.70
C SER A 518 -12.23 -8.15 70.38
N LYS A 519 -13.48 -8.52 70.15
CA LYS A 519 -13.89 -9.89 69.82
C LYS A 519 -14.37 -9.94 68.38
N PHE A 520 -13.88 -10.94 67.66
CA PHE A 520 -14.22 -11.18 66.26
C PHE A 520 -14.92 -12.53 66.15
N TRP A 521 -15.97 -12.60 65.35
CA TRP A 521 -16.64 -13.86 65.04
C TRP A 521 -17.00 -13.93 63.56
N ASN A 522 -17.19 -15.15 63.07
CA ASN A 522 -17.72 -15.38 61.74
C ASN A 522 -19.23 -15.10 61.77
N SER A 523 -19.70 -14.11 61.00
CA SER A 523 -21.13 -13.79 60.86
C SER A 523 -21.80 -14.52 59.70
N SER A 524 -21.09 -15.48 59.08
CA SER A 524 -21.62 -16.32 58.02
C SER A 524 -22.26 -17.58 58.59
N GLY A 525 -23.52 -17.84 58.22
CA GLY A 525 -24.19 -19.12 58.46
C GLY A 525 -25.47 -19.02 59.30
N ILE A 526 -26.30 -20.05 59.21
CA ILE A 526 -27.54 -20.20 59.98
C ILE A 526 -27.22 -21.01 61.24
N ASN A 527 -27.32 -20.41 62.42
CA ASN A 527 -27.19 -21.15 63.68
C ASN A 527 -28.58 -21.61 64.16
N VAL A 528 -28.88 -22.90 64.00
CA VAL A 528 -30.13 -23.51 64.47
C VAL A 528 -29.85 -24.29 65.76
N LYS A 529 -30.33 -23.78 66.89
CA LYS A 529 -30.30 -24.52 68.17
C LYS A 529 -31.66 -25.17 68.39
N ALA A 530 -31.70 -26.50 68.38
CA ALA A 530 -32.90 -27.31 68.63
C ALA A 530 -32.75 -28.07 69.95
N GLY A 531 -33.70 -27.92 70.87
CA GLY A 531 -33.76 -28.66 72.13
C GLY A 531 -35.13 -29.29 72.35
N LEU A 532 -35.14 -30.54 72.84
CA LEU A 532 -36.35 -31.36 73.05
C LEU A 532 -37.41 -30.69 73.95
N PHE A 533 -37.01 -29.78 74.83
CA PHE A 533 -37.91 -29.06 75.76
C PHE A 533 -37.94 -27.54 75.54
N SER A 534 -37.06 -26.99 74.70
CA SER A 534 -36.89 -25.53 74.49
C SER A 534 -37.38 -25.02 73.13
N GLY A 535 -37.81 -25.92 72.24
CA GLY A 535 -38.20 -25.58 70.87
C GLY A 535 -37.00 -25.27 69.95
N VAL A 536 -37.30 -24.78 68.74
CA VAL A 536 -36.29 -24.36 67.75
C VAL A 536 -36.11 -22.85 67.86
N LYS A 537 -34.94 -22.39 68.34
CA LYS A 537 -34.56 -20.97 68.29
C LYS A 537 -33.76 -20.74 67.01
N ILE A 538 -34.32 -19.99 66.07
CA ILE A 538 -33.62 -19.55 64.85
C ILE A 538 -33.23 -18.09 65.06
N THR A 539 -31.92 -17.83 65.18
CA THR A 539 -31.40 -16.47 65.20
C THR A 539 -30.88 -16.16 63.80
N THR A 540 -31.59 -15.32 63.05
CA THR A 540 -31.15 -14.88 61.71
C THR A 540 -30.63 -13.45 61.77
N GLU A 541 -29.37 -13.23 61.40
CA GLU A 541 -28.91 -11.89 61.02
C GLU A 541 -29.48 -11.52 59.63
N SER A 542 -29.35 -10.27 59.18
CA SER A 542 -30.06 -9.76 57.99
C SER A 542 -29.80 -10.61 56.74
N LEU A 543 -30.78 -10.62 55.83
CA LEU A 543 -30.77 -11.45 54.60
C LEU A 543 -29.54 -11.17 53.70
N GLU A 544 -28.96 -9.97 53.78
CA GLU A 544 -27.73 -9.59 53.06
C GLU A 544 -26.48 -10.28 53.62
N THR A 545 -26.37 -10.46 54.95
CA THR A 545 -25.25 -11.15 55.61
C THR A 545 -25.24 -12.66 55.31
N ILE A 546 -26.42 -13.23 55.05
CA ILE A 546 -26.60 -14.65 54.72
C ILE A 546 -26.07 -14.98 53.31
N MET A 547 -26.09 -14.03 52.37
CA MET A 547 -25.69 -14.26 50.97
C MET A 547 -24.19 -14.08 50.72
N VAL A 548 -23.52 -13.14 51.37
CA VAL A 548 -22.10 -12.81 51.08
C VAL A 548 -21.13 -13.43 52.10
N GLY A 549 -21.61 -13.75 53.30
CA GLY A 549 -20.74 -14.12 54.43
C GLY A 549 -19.86 -12.96 54.88
N GLY A 550 -19.29 -13.03 56.08
CA GLY A 550 -18.45 -11.97 56.61
C GLY A 550 -17.89 -12.22 58.01
N LEU A 551 -17.13 -11.24 58.47
CA LEU A 551 -16.63 -11.13 59.83
C LEU A 551 -17.41 -10.04 60.54
N SER A 552 -17.69 -10.23 61.83
CA SER A 552 -18.22 -9.17 62.68
C SER A 552 -17.35 -9.01 63.91
N LEU A 553 -17.34 -7.80 64.47
CA LEU A 553 -16.60 -7.51 65.69
C LEU A 553 -17.39 -6.65 66.67
N ALA A 554 -17.02 -6.78 67.95
CA ALA A 554 -17.46 -5.92 69.03
C ALA A 554 -16.29 -5.58 69.95
N THR A 555 -16.33 -4.39 70.52
CA THR A 555 -15.30 -3.87 71.41
C THR A 555 -15.94 -3.56 72.78
N PRO A 556 -15.38 -4.08 73.89
CA PRO A 556 -15.92 -3.82 75.23
C PRO A 556 -15.89 -2.34 75.61
N GLU A 557 -16.68 -1.98 76.62
CA GLU A 557 -16.77 -0.61 77.15
C GLU A 557 -15.74 -0.31 78.24
N GLY A 558 -15.53 0.99 78.51
CA GLY A 558 -14.76 1.45 79.67
C GLY A 558 -13.33 0.89 79.71
N GLU A 559 -12.90 0.50 80.91
CA GLU A 559 -11.55 -0.06 81.13
C GLU A 559 -11.37 -1.45 80.50
N GLU A 560 -12.46 -2.20 80.29
CA GLU A 560 -12.41 -3.52 79.66
C GLU A 560 -12.06 -3.46 78.17
N MET A 561 -12.17 -2.29 77.54
CA MET A 561 -11.81 -2.04 76.15
C MET A 561 -10.36 -2.44 75.84
N GLY A 562 -9.44 -2.19 76.78
CA GLY A 562 -8.01 -2.39 76.59
C GLY A 562 -7.34 -1.32 75.71
N SER A 563 -6.11 -1.58 75.27
CA SER A 563 -5.26 -0.60 74.58
C SER A 563 -5.46 -0.60 73.05
N LYS A 564 -5.00 0.46 72.38
CA LYS A 564 -4.95 0.50 70.90
C LYS A 564 -3.94 -0.52 70.40
N VAL A 565 -4.31 -1.28 69.36
CA VAL A 565 -3.45 -2.29 68.75
C VAL A 565 -2.66 -1.72 67.56
N ALA A 566 -1.53 -2.34 67.28
CA ALA A 566 -0.67 -2.02 66.14
C ALA A 566 -0.90 -3.00 64.98
N ASN A 567 -0.33 -2.68 63.81
CA ASN A 567 -0.33 -3.57 62.65
C ASN A 567 0.26 -4.94 63.00
N GLY A 568 -0.35 -6.00 62.47
CA GLY A 568 0.03 -7.38 62.70
C GLY A 568 -0.43 -7.96 64.04
N HIS A 569 -1.28 -7.27 64.81
CA HIS A 569 -1.82 -7.84 66.04
C HIS A 569 -2.68 -9.08 65.76
N HIS A 570 -2.52 -10.12 66.58
CA HIS A 570 -3.24 -11.39 66.45
C HIS A 570 -4.47 -11.40 67.35
N PHE A 571 -5.63 -11.74 66.79
CA PHE A 571 -6.86 -12.01 67.53
C PHE A 571 -7.34 -13.43 67.28
N ILE A 572 -8.15 -13.95 68.19
CA ILE A 572 -8.87 -15.21 67.97
C ILE A 572 -10.15 -14.89 67.21
N LEU A 573 -10.40 -15.61 66.12
CA LEU A 573 -11.70 -15.64 65.47
C LEU A 573 -12.57 -16.67 66.16
N HIS A 574 -13.68 -16.23 66.74
CA HIS A 574 -14.64 -17.09 67.41
C HIS A 574 -15.64 -17.69 66.42
N ASP A 575 -15.97 -18.97 66.61
CA ASP A 575 -16.95 -19.68 65.78
C ASP A 575 -18.39 -19.23 66.07
N GLU A 576 -18.70 -18.84 67.32
CA GLU A 576 -20.02 -18.40 67.76
C GLU A 576 -19.98 -17.00 68.38
N LEU A 577 -20.99 -16.20 68.07
CA LEU A 577 -21.33 -14.95 68.77
C LEU A 577 -21.75 -15.25 70.21
N LYS A 578 -21.23 -14.48 71.18
CA LYS A 578 -21.78 -14.43 72.54
C LYS A 578 -22.73 -13.24 72.66
N GLU A 579 -23.95 -13.48 73.17
CA GLU A 579 -25.00 -12.45 73.25
C GLU A 579 -24.55 -11.19 74.00
N CYS A 580 -23.73 -11.32 75.06
CA CYS A 580 -23.20 -10.17 75.80
C CYS A 580 -22.30 -9.22 74.98
N TRP A 581 -21.75 -9.65 73.85
CA TRP A 581 -20.94 -8.77 72.98
C TRP A 581 -21.80 -7.75 72.23
N LEU A 582 -23.07 -8.06 71.99
CA LEU A 582 -24.00 -7.15 71.31
C LEU A 582 -24.46 -6.00 72.21
N GLU A 583 -24.36 -6.19 73.53
CA GLU A 583 -24.78 -5.18 74.51
C GLU A 583 -23.74 -4.05 74.65
N TRP A 584 -22.51 -4.23 74.15
CA TRP A 584 -21.44 -3.25 74.26
C TRP A 584 -21.64 -2.01 73.37
N GLN A 585 -21.44 -0.85 74.00
CA GLN A 585 -21.56 0.50 73.47
C GLN A 585 -20.36 1.39 73.77
N PRO A 586 -19.16 1.03 73.27
CA PRO A 586 -17.95 1.79 73.53
C PRO A 586 -18.02 3.19 72.93
N GLN A 587 -17.63 4.20 73.72
CA GLN A 587 -17.49 5.57 73.23
C GLN A 587 -16.08 5.77 72.62
N ILE A 588 -15.98 5.68 71.29
CA ILE A 588 -14.73 5.82 70.55
C ILE A 588 -14.91 6.88 69.45
N SER A 589 -14.02 7.88 69.42
CA SER A 589 -14.03 8.92 68.39
C SER A 589 -13.33 8.44 67.11
N LEU A 590 -14.03 8.54 65.98
CA LEU A 590 -13.55 8.17 64.64
C LEU A 590 -12.73 9.28 63.99
#